data_AF-A0A9P3BKT7-F1
#
_entry.id   AF-A0A9P3BKT7-F1
#
_cell.length_a   1.000
_cell.length_b   1.000
_cell.length_c   1.000
_cell.angle_alpha   90.00
_cell.angle_beta   90.00
_cell.angle_gamma   90.00
#
_symmetry.space_group_name_H-M   'P 1'
#
loop_
_entity.id
_entity.type
_entity.pdbx_description
1 polymer ?
#
loop_
_entity_poly.entity_id
_entity_poly.type
_entity_poly.pdbx_seq_one_letter_code
_entity_poly.pdbx_strand_id
1 'polypeptide(L)'
;MQNNAAAHTGPEGSGTSHFFYTTSGGRLASFIKGDKDRYYKQQSITISGGFTIDTKKKTPISAIGYMLSDDSQLRVYYVAMDGKLKELCWSKSKGYFPGALSKKNYVVADASGLAASVDKGLIEVYCKLEKYDDSYARIWLSDPKTETWNDETLVQSDLY
;
A
#
# COMPACT_ATOMS: atom_id res chain seq x y z
N MET A 1 22.59 1.47 2.46
CA MET A 1 21.30 1.30 3.15
C MET A 1 20.21 1.30 2.09
N GLN A 2 19.40 0.26 2.00
CA GLN A 2 18.29 0.20 1.03
C GLN A 2 17.06 0.84 1.70
N ASN A 3 16.70 2.04 1.27
CA ASN A 3 15.45 2.68 1.67
C ASN A 3 14.41 2.30 0.62
N ASN A 4 13.38 1.57 1.03
CA ASN A 4 12.28 1.23 0.15
C ASN A 4 11.30 2.41 0.13
N ALA A 5 10.84 2.75 -1.07
CA ALA A 5 9.95 3.85 -1.29
C ALA A 5 8.96 3.51 -2.40
N ALA A 6 7.78 4.12 -2.32
CA ALA A 6 6.78 4.09 -3.35
C ALA A 6 6.39 5.53 -3.70
N ALA A 7 6.13 5.80 -4.97
CA ALA A 7 5.61 7.09 -5.39
C ALA A 7 4.31 6.88 -6.14
N HIS A 8 3.37 7.79 -5.94
CA HIS A 8 2.16 7.85 -6.73
C HIS A 8 1.73 9.30 -6.92
N THR A 9 1.36 9.66 -8.13
CA THR A 9 0.66 10.91 -8.41
C THR A 9 -0.80 10.69 -8.04
N GLY A 10 -1.35 11.46 -7.10
CA GLY A 10 -2.75 11.33 -6.71
C GLY A 10 -3.67 11.35 -7.93
N PRO A 11 -4.87 10.74 -7.85
CA PRO A 11 -5.73 10.52 -9.01
C PRO A 11 -5.95 11.80 -9.85
N GLU A 12 -6.09 11.55 -11.16
CA GLU A 12 -6.07 12.47 -12.30
C GLU A 12 -6.35 13.94 -11.97
N GLY A 13 -5.31 14.77 -12.02
CA GLY A 13 -5.43 16.23 -11.96
C GLY A 13 -5.45 16.84 -10.56
N SER A 14 -5.27 16.06 -9.48
CA SER A 14 -5.06 16.61 -8.13
C SER A 14 -3.86 17.57 -8.03
N GLY A 15 -2.95 17.45 -9.00
CA GLY A 15 -1.70 18.18 -9.04
C GLY A 15 -0.83 17.96 -7.83
N THR A 16 -0.91 16.76 -7.23
CA THR A 16 -0.14 16.40 -6.03
C THR A 16 0.55 15.06 -6.24
N SER A 17 1.87 15.07 -6.08
CA SER A 17 2.70 13.86 -6.03
C SER A 17 2.93 13.45 -4.58
N HIS A 18 2.70 12.17 -4.29
CA HIS A 18 2.99 11.55 -3.01
C HIS A 18 4.19 10.61 -3.15
N PHE A 19 5.11 10.69 -2.21
CA PHE A 19 6.23 9.77 -2.08
C PHE A 19 6.24 9.20 -0.67
N PHE A 20 6.14 7.89 -0.54
CA PHE A 20 6.09 7.14 0.71
C PHE A 20 7.42 6.41 0.91
N TYR A 21 7.90 6.35 2.15
CA TYR A 21 9.14 5.67 2.47
C TYR A 21 9.16 5.18 3.91
N THR A 22 9.99 4.16 4.16
CA THR A 22 10.35 3.75 5.53
C THR A 22 11.55 4.56 6.00
N THR A 23 11.39 5.24 7.14
CA THR A 23 12.47 5.95 7.84
C THR A 23 13.49 4.95 8.43
N SER A 24 14.68 5.43 8.80
CA SER A 24 15.70 4.61 9.49
C SER A 24 15.22 4.01 10.82
N GLY A 25 14.27 4.69 11.47
CA GLY A 25 13.58 4.23 12.67
C GLY A 25 12.56 3.12 12.44
N GLY A 26 12.25 2.77 11.18
CA GLY A 26 11.22 1.78 10.86
C GLY A 26 9.81 2.36 10.84
N ARG A 27 9.63 3.67 10.62
CA ARG A 27 8.31 4.31 10.51
C ARG A 27 7.97 4.64 9.07
N LEU A 28 6.72 4.48 8.67
CA LEU A 28 6.21 4.98 7.40
C LEU A 28 6.10 6.51 7.46
N ALA A 29 6.62 7.18 6.45
CA ALA A 29 6.54 8.62 6.29
C ALA A 29 6.22 8.97 4.83
N SER A 30 5.83 10.22 4.60
CA SER A 30 5.56 10.71 3.25
C SER A 30 6.18 12.07 2.97
N PHE A 31 6.39 12.32 1.70
CA PHE A 31 6.68 13.62 1.12
C PHE A 31 5.54 13.95 0.15
N ILE A 32 5.11 15.21 0.13
CA ILE A 32 4.06 15.72 -0.77
C ILE A 32 4.63 16.87 -1.59
N LYS A 33 4.28 16.94 -2.87
CA LYS A 33 4.61 18.05 -3.74
C LYS A 33 3.41 18.43 -4.58
N GLY A 34 2.97 19.69 -4.51
CA GLY A 34 2.01 20.23 -5.47
C GLY A 34 2.66 20.52 -6.83
N ASP A 35 1.90 20.60 -7.90
CA ASP A 35 2.40 20.80 -9.27
C ASP A 35 3.22 22.09 -9.43
N LYS A 36 2.82 23.13 -8.70
CA LYS A 36 3.49 24.43 -8.69
C LYS A 36 4.62 24.51 -7.66
N ASP A 37 4.75 23.52 -6.78
CA ASP A 37 5.80 23.48 -5.77
C ASP A 37 7.12 23.03 -6.41
N ARG A 38 8.22 23.71 -6.07
CA ARG A 38 9.56 23.33 -6.52
C ARG A 38 10.12 22.12 -5.76
N TYR A 39 9.70 21.94 -4.50
CA TYR A 39 10.25 20.93 -3.60
C TYR A 39 9.15 20.15 -2.90
N TYR A 40 9.47 18.90 -2.56
CA TYR A 40 8.67 18.08 -1.68
C TYR A 40 8.73 18.60 -0.24
N LYS A 41 7.58 18.59 0.44
CA LYS A 41 7.45 18.92 1.86
C LYS A 41 7.21 17.62 2.63
N GLN A 42 7.90 17.45 3.75
CA GLN A 42 7.69 16.29 4.61
C GLN A 42 6.28 16.34 5.20
N GLN A 43 5.59 15.20 5.16
CA GLN A 43 4.28 15.02 5.76
C GLN A 43 4.31 13.78 6.66
N SER A 44 4.03 14.04 7.94
CA SER A 44 3.73 12.98 8.90
C SER A 44 2.43 12.29 8.52
N ILE A 45 2.42 10.96 8.56
CA ILE A 45 1.21 10.16 8.41
C ILE A 45 0.66 9.93 9.80
N THR A 46 -0.48 10.56 10.09
CA THR A 46 -1.19 10.41 11.36
C THR A 46 -2.53 9.75 11.10
N ILE A 47 -2.77 8.62 11.76
CA ILE A 47 -4.09 7.98 11.80
C ILE A 47 -4.85 8.56 12.99
N SER A 48 -6.18 8.66 12.89
CA SER A 48 -7.06 9.05 14.01
C SER A 48 -6.65 8.35 15.31
N GLY A 49 -6.34 9.13 16.35
CA GLY A 49 -5.75 8.66 17.61
C GLY A 49 -4.26 8.95 17.80
N GLY A 50 -3.59 9.55 16.80
CA GLY A 50 -2.21 10.03 16.94
C GLY A 50 -1.14 8.95 16.77
N PHE A 51 -1.52 7.76 16.30
CA PHE A 51 -0.60 6.64 16.13
C PHE A 51 0.30 6.81 14.91
N THR A 52 1.56 6.39 15.06
CA THR A 52 2.52 6.21 13.97
C THR A 52 2.40 4.80 13.38
N ILE A 53 2.79 4.64 12.12
CA ILE A 53 2.81 3.35 11.43
C ILE A 53 4.23 2.80 11.43
N ASP A 54 4.42 1.68 12.12
CA ASP A 54 5.69 0.96 12.13
C ASP A 54 5.74 -0.08 11.00
N THR A 55 6.85 -0.08 10.27
CA THR A 55 7.13 -0.92 9.10
C THR A 55 8.33 -1.80 9.39
N LYS A 56 8.29 -3.07 8.95
CA LYS A 56 9.48 -3.92 8.97
C LYS A 56 10.57 -3.23 8.14
N LYS A 57 11.77 -3.14 8.69
CA LYS A 57 12.88 -2.49 7.97
C LYS A 57 13.22 -3.32 6.73
N LYS A 58 13.62 -2.63 5.66
CA LYS A 58 14.04 -3.25 4.38
C LYS A 58 12.95 -4.07 3.68
N THR A 59 11.67 -3.90 4.01
CA THR A 59 10.55 -4.48 3.24
C THR A 59 10.01 -3.49 2.23
N PRO A 60 9.50 -3.97 1.08
CA PRO A 60 8.99 -3.10 0.04
C PRO A 60 7.72 -2.35 0.49
N ILE A 61 7.48 -1.22 -0.16
CA ILE A 61 6.24 -0.43 -0.07
C ILE A 61 5.70 -0.31 -1.49
N SER A 62 4.38 -0.34 -1.65
CA SER A 62 3.70 -0.02 -2.90
C SER A 62 2.60 1.00 -2.65
N ALA A 63 2.30 1.85 -3.62
CA ALA A 63 1.25 2.85 -3.50
C ALA A 63 0.48 3.00 -4.81
N ILE A 64 -0.83 3.17 -4.69
CA ILE A 64 -1.76 3.45 -5.80
C ILE A 64 -2.70 4.58 -5.39
N GLY A 65 -3.33 5.18 -6.39
CA GLY A 65 -4.34 6.22 -6.24
C GLY A 65 -5.32 6.16 -7.39
N TYR A 66 -6.56 6.50 -7.08
CA TYR A 66 -7.70 6.37 -8.00
C TYR A 66 -8.87 7.23 -7.52
N MET A 67 -9.82 7.53 -8.40
CA MET A 67 -11.07 8.19 -8.02
C MET A 67 -12.12 7.15 -7.63
N LEU A 68 -12.81 7.39 -6.52
CA LEU A 68 -14.00 6.63 -6.12
C LEU A 68 -15.15 7.59 -5.88
N SER A 69 -16.14 7.61 -6.77
CA SER A 69 -17.32 8.48 -6.67
C SER A 69 -16.94 9.95 -6.37
N ASP A 70 -16.02 10.51 -7.16
CA ASP A 70 -15.46 11.86 -7.03
C ASP A 70 -14.62 12.16 -5.78
N ASP A 71 -14.34 11.15 -4.94
CA ASP A 71 -13.41 11.26 -3.82
C ASP A 71 -12.05 10.64 -4.17
N SER A 72 -10.99 11.46 -4.11
CA SER A 72 -9.63 11.01 -4.36
C SER A 72 -9.18 10.01 -3.31
N GLN A 73 -8.75 8.83 -3.77
CA GLN A 73 -8.24 7.77 -2.92
C GLN A 73 -6.74 7.60 -3.10
N LEU A 74 -6.04 7.30 -2.01
CA LEU A 74 -4.72 6.69 -2.04
C LEU A 74 -4.76 5.41 -1.20
N ARG A 75 -3.96 4.43 -1.60
CA ARG A 75 -3.69 3.21 -0.84
C ARG A 75 -2.19 2.99 -0.79
N VAL A 76 -1.68 2.70 0.39
CA VAL A 76 -0.28 2.35 0.62
C VAL A 76 -0.22 0.97 1.23
N TYR A 77 0.44 0.05 0.54
CA TYR A 77 0.68 -1.30 0.97
C TYR A 77 2.08 -1.41 1.53
N TYR A 78 2.21 -2.00 2.71
CA TYR A 78 3.48 -2.14 3.41
C TYR A 78 3.48 -3.40 4.26
N VAL A 79 4.67 -3.86 4.63
CA VAL A 79 4.85 -4.96 5.58
C VAL A 79 5.15 -4.38 6.96
N ALA A 80 4.29 -4.66 7.94
CA ALA A 80 4.47 -4.23 9.31
C ALA A 80 5.56 -5.04 10.03
N MET A 81 5.99 -4.57 11.21
CA MET A 81 7.05 -5.20 12.01
C MET A 81 6.77 -6.69 12.35
N ASP A 82 5.50 -7.09 12.41
CA ASP A 82 5.07 -8.47 12.63
C ASP A 82 5.08 -9.34 11.35
N GLY A 83 5.65 -8.84 10.25
CA GLY A 83 5.74 -9.55 8.97
C GLY A 83 4.44 -9.56 8.17
N LYS A 84 3.38 -8.89 8.64
CA LYS A 84 2.08 -8.92 7.99
C LYS A 84 1.91 -7.82 6.96
N LEU A 85 1.23 -8.15 5.86
CA LEU A 85 0.76 -7.18 4.89
C LEU A 85 -0.29 -6.27 5.53
N LYS A 86 -0.12 -4.96 5.36
CA LYS A 86 -1.03 -3.93 5.83
C LYS A 86 -1.35 -2.97 4.70
N GLU A 87 -2.52 -2.37 4.83
CA GLU A 87 -3.04 -1.33 3.97
C GLU A 87 -3.30 -0.07 4.80
N LEU A 88 -2.71 1.04 4.36
CA LEU A 88 -3.07 2.37 4.79
C LEU A 88 -3.87 3.04 3.68
N CYS A 89 -5.11 3.39 3.98
CA CYS A 89 -5.96 4.16 3.09
C CYS A 89 -5.81 5.64 3.39
N TRP A 90 -5.96 6.46 2.36
CA TRP A 90 -6.28 7.87 2.50
C TRP A 90 -7.44 8.22 1.57
N SER A 91 -8.29 9.13 2.03
CA SER A 91 -9.29 9.78 1.20
C SER A 91 -9.35 11.26 1.53
N LYS A 92 -9.78 12.10 0.59
CA LYS A 92 -9.93 13.54 0.85
C LYS A 92 -10.93 13.79 1.98
N SER A 93 -11.96 12.96 2.08
CA SER A 93 -13.04 13.08 3.07
C SER A 93 -12.67 12.59 4.47
N LYS A 94 -11.79 11.58 4.61
CA LYS A 94 -11.47 10.96 5.92
C LYS A 94 -10.03 11.15 6.40
N GLY A 95 -9.12 11.61 5.55
CA GLY A 95 -7.69 11.54 5.85
C GLY A 95 -7.18 10.10 5.84
N TYR A 96 -6.12 9.82 6.61
CA TYR A 96 -5.49 8.50 6.70
C TYR A 96 -6.22 7.56 7.67
N PHE A 97 -6.45 6.31 7.27
CA PHE A 97 -7.08 5.27 8.08
C PHE A 97 -6.61 3.86 7.69
N PRO A 98 -6.65 2.86 8.59
CA PRO A 98 -6.31 1.49 8.24
C PRO A 98 -7.34 0.88 7.28
N GLY A 99 -6.87 0.26 6.20
CA GLY A 99 -7.71 -0.45 5.25
C GLY A 99 -8.09 -1.87 5.68
N ALA A 100 -9.18 -2.42 5.13
CA ALA A 100 -9.68 -3.74 5.49
C ALA A 100 -8.70 -4.88 5.19
N LEU A 101 -7.79 -4.73 4.21
CA LEU A 101 -6.78 -5.74 3.92
C LEU A 101 -5.96 -6.08 5.17
N SER A 102 -5.71 -5.08 6.02
CA SER A 102 -4.96 -5.23 7.28
C SER A 102 -5.55 -6.26 8.24
N LYS A 103 -6.85 -6.56 8.13
CA LYS A 103 -7.59 -7.54 8.95
C LYS A 103 -7.37 -8.98 8.49
N LYS A 104 -6.91 -9.19 7.24
CA LYS A 104 -6.63 -10.52 6.70
C LYS A 104 -5.40 -11.19 7.31
N ASN A 105 -4.50 -10.40 7.90
CA ASN A 105 -3.29 -10.90 8.56
C ASN A 105 -2.41 -11.80 7.68
N TYR A 106 -2.33 -11.50 6.38
CA TYR A 106 -1.44 -12.21 5.47
C TYR A 106 0.02 -12.06 5.91
N VAL A 107 0.70 -13.18 6.11
CA VAL A 107 2.13 -13.22 6.43
C VAL A 107 2.92 -13.21 5.13
N VAL A 108 3.74 -12.18 4.96
CA VAL A 108 4.55 -11.98 3.74
C VAL A 108 5.89 -12.68 3.93
N ALA A 109 6.27 -13.50 2.96
CA ALA A 109 7.54 -14.21 2.98
C ALA A 109 8.72 -13.22 2.99
N ASP A 110 9.82 -13.62 3.63
CA ASP A 110 11.05 -12.82 3.64
C ASP A 110 11.56 -12.54 2.22
N ALA A 111 12.16 -11.35 2.04
CA ALA A 111 12.65 -10.86 0.75
C ALA A 111 11.60 -10.80 -0.39
N SER A 112 10.29 -10.87 -0.09
CA SER A 112 9.24 -10.62 -1.06
C SER A 112 9.33 -9.21 -1.65
N GLY A 113 9.03 -9.08 -2.95
CA GLY A 113 8.62 -7.81 -3.55
C GLY A 113 7.18 -7.44 -3.14
N LEU A 114 6.77 -6.20 -3.41
CA LEU A 114 5.39 -5.75 -3.24
C LEU A 114 5.04 -4.81 -4.38
N ALA A 115 3.98 -5.14 -5.11
CA ALA A 115 3.42 -4.31 -6.18
C ALA A 115 1.91 -4.18 -5.98
N ALA A 116 1.34 -3.11 -6.52
CA ALA A 116 -0.10 -2.92 -6.53
C ALA A 116 -0.53 -2.23 -7.82
N SER A 117 -1.74 -2.55 -8.28
CA SER A 117 -2.37 -1.97 -9.45
C SER A 117 -3.82 -1.60 -9.12
N VAL A 118 -4.34 -0.67 -9.91
CA VAL A 118 -5.76 -0.36 -9.94
C VAL A 118 -6.21 -0.19 -11.38
N ASP A 119 -7.26 -0.90 -11.77
CA ASP A 119 -7.92 -0.75 -13.07
C ASP A 119 -9.43 -0.70 -12.85
N LYS A 120 -10.08 0.39 -13.28
CA LYS A 120 -11.53 0.60 -13.14
C LYS A 120 -12.09 0.28 -11.75
N GLY A 121 -11.32 0.56 -10.70
CA GLY A 121 -11.70 0.32 -9.30
C GLY A 121 -11.42 -1.09 -8.78
N LEU A 122 -10.99 -2.03 -9.64
CA LEU A 122 -10.41 -3.30 -9.20
C LEU A 122 -9.00 -3.02 -8.70
N ILE A 123 -8.77 -3.30 -7.42
CA ILE A 123 -7.46 -3.14 -6.79
C ILE A 123 -6.84 -4.52 -6.60
N GLU A 124 -5.57 -4.61 -6.95
CA GLU A 124 -4.79 -5.83 -6.79
C GLU A 124 -3.44 -5.53 -6.15
N VAL A 125 -2.99 -6.47 -5.33
CA VAL A 125 -1.72 -6.42 -4.61
C VAL A 125 -1.01 -7.74 -4.84
N TYR A 126 0.30 -7.65 -5.11
CA TYR A 126 1.13 -8.77 -5.49
C TYR A 126 2.32 -8.89 -4.55
N CYS A 127 2.46 -10.05 -3.91
CA CYS A 127 3.57 -10.35 -3.01
C CYS A 127 3.69 -11.87 -2.81
N LYS A 128 4.83 -12.36 -2.31
CA LYS A 128 4.97 -13.74 -1.84
C LYS A 128 4.37 -13.86 -0.45
N LEU A 129 3.37 -14.73 -0.30
CA LEU A 129 2.82 -15.08 1.00
C LEU A 129 3.45 -16.38 1.50
N GLU A 130 3.71 -16.51 2.79
CA GLU A 130 4.32 -17.72 3.36
C GLU A 130 3.48 -18.99 3.10
N LYS A 131 2.17 -18.84 2.92
CA LYS A 131 1.27 -19.98 2.65
C LYS A 131 1.33 -20.51 1.22
N TYR A 132 2.00 -19.82 0.29
CA TYR A 132 2.12 -20.24 -1.11
C TYR A 132 3.60 -20.45 -1.43
N ASP A 133 4.02 -21.72 -1.46
CA ASP A 133 5.41 -22.14 -1.64
C ASP A 133 6.09 -21.45 -2.84
N ASP A 134 6.98 -20.52 -2.51
CA ASP A 134 7.82 -19.69 -3.39
C ASP A 134 7.12 -18.93 -4.54
N SER A 135 5.78 -18.91 -4.53
CA SER A 135 4.93 -18.32 -5.57
C SER A 135 4.41 -16.95 -5.15
N TYR A 136 4.12 -16.09 -6.12
CA TYR A 136 3.46 -14.83 -5.85
C TYR A 136 1.96 -15.05 -5.66
N ALA A 137 1.39 -14.42 -4.65
CA ALA A 137 -0.03 -14.26 -4.49
C ALA A 137 -0.53 -13.07 -5.31
N ARG A 138 -1.72 -13.23 -5.90
CA ARG A 138 -2.58 -12.12 -6.29
C ARG A 138 -3.61 -11.94 -5.18
N ILE A 139 -3.69 -10.73 -4.62
CA ILE A 139 -4.62 -10.36 -3.56
C ILE A 139 -5.49 -9.24 -4.11
N TRP A 140 -6.80 -9.42 -4.21
CA TRP A 140 -7.68 -8.44 -4.85
C TRP A 140 -8.89 -8.07 -4.03
N LEU A 141 -9.34 -6.82 -4.20
CA LEU A 141 -10.57 -6.31 -3.62
C LEU A 141 -11.74 -6.68 -4.53
N SER A 142 -12.53 -7.68 -4.15
CA SER A 142 -13.66 -8.14 -4.98
C SER A 142 -14.88 -7.21 -4.88
N ASP A 143 -15.04 -6.52 -3.76
CA ASP A 143 -16.15 -5.58 -3.55
C ASP A 143 -15.69 -4.38 -2.71
N PRO A 144 -15.61 -3.18 -3.30
CA PRO A 144 -15.24 -1.95 -2.60
C PRO A 144 -16.23 -1.52 -1.49
N LYS A 145 -17.50 -1.94 -1.55
CA LYS A 145 -18.51 -1.56 -0.54
C LYS A 145 -18.36 -2.37 0.74
N THR A 146 -18.11 -3.67 0.60
CA THR A 146 -17.90 -4.58 1.74
C THR A 146 -16.43 -4.67 2.15
N GLU A 147 -15.54 -4.06 1.37
CA GLU A 147 -14.09 -4.17 1.49
C GLU A 147 -13.61 -5.63 1.57
N THR A 148 -14.23 -6.50 0.77
CA THR A 148 -13.92 -7.92 0.75
C THR A 148 -12.67 -8.20 -0.07
N TRP A 149 -11.63 -8.66 0.62
CA TRP A 149 -10.37 -9.09 0.01
C TRP A 149 -10.32 -10.60 -0.17
N ASN A 150 -9.77 -11.03 -1.30
CA ASN A 150 -9.51 -12.44 -1.61
C ASN A 150 -8.07 -12.59 -2.07
N ASP A 151 -7.60 -13.83 -2.12
CA ASP A 151 -6.26 -14.11 -2.60
C ASP A 151 -6.14 -15.49 -3.24
N GLU A 152 -5.22 -15.61 -4.19
CA GLU A 152 -4.89 -16.83 -4.92
C GLU A 152 -3.40 -16.85 -5.28
N THR A 153 -2.86 -18.03 -5.60
CA THR A 153 -1.51 -18.15 -6.17
C THR A 153 -1.53 -17.79 -7.65
N LEU A 154 -0.51 -17.07 -8.13
CA LEU A 154 -0.29 -16.79 -9.55
C LEU A 154 0.31 -17.97 -10.32
N VAL A 155 0.80 -19.00 -9.62
CA VAL A 155 1.29 -20.24 -10.23
C VAL A 155 0.24 -21.32 -10.01
N GLN A 156 -0.43 -21.72 -11.08
CA GLN A 156 -1.15 -23.00 -11.14
C GLN A 156 -0.09 -24.05 -11.45
N SER A 157 0.15 -24.98 -10.53
CA SER A 157 1.21 -25.99 -10.64
C SER A 157 0.86 -27.05 -11.70
N ASP A 158 0.93 -26.71 -12.98
CA ASP A 158 0.77 -27.66 -14.09
C ASP A 158 2.01 -27.64 -15.01
N LEU A 159 3.19 -27.76 -14.40
CA LEU A 159 4.41 -28.16 -15.11
C LEU A 159 4.94 -29.45 -14.47
N TYR A 160 4.25 -30.54 -14.77
CA TYR A 160 4.83 -31.88 -14.79
C TYR A 160 5.33 -32.18 -16.20
#